data_AF-A0A835SG78-F1
#
_entry.id   AF-A0A835SG78-F1
#
_cell.length_a   1.000
_cell.length_b   1.000
_cell.length_c   1.000
_cell.angle_alpha   90.00
_cell.angle_beta   90.00
_cell.angle_gamma   90.00
#
_symmetry.space_group_name_H-M   'P 1'
#
loop_
_entity.id
_entity.type
_entity.pdbx_description
1 polymer ?
#
loop_
_entity_poly.entity_id
_entity_poly.type
_entity_poly.pdbx_seq_one_letter_code
_entity_poly.pdbx_strand_id
1 'polypeptide(L)'
;MVDVKSPRCKQPGCTLRAAWGVSGTKTAEMCAKHGKEANMVDVKSPRCKHPGCTLSATWGVAGTKTAEMCAKHGKEANMVDVKSPRCKEAGCDTILGSSIAKKYGGMCFRCYYFNNPDEPVCRAYKSKEKRVVEVLAVADLGLPDGISPVLDKVVGGGCSRRRPDFLLDVHTHTIILEVDENQHRAYDSTCETKRLMELFCDLGSRPIVVVRFNPDKYTAADGTKHAACFQINRKLGVAKAGNTPEWIHRSKYLLERMCHYVEDGINNGAPDKELTVEHLFFDGME
;
A
#
# COMPACT_ATOMS: atom_id res chain seq x y z
N MET A 1 25.93 31.00 11.55
CA MET A 1 26.81 30.72 10.39
C MET A 1 26.03 31.07 9.12
N VAL A 2 26.52 32.00 8.31
CA VAL A 2 25.84 32.45 7.08
C VAL A 2 26.44 31.71 5.89
N ASP A 3 25.62 31.01 5.10
CA ASP A 3 26.05 30.43 3.83
C ASP A 3 26.39 31.55 2.84
N VAL A 4 27.68 31.78 2.61
CA VAL A 4 28.24 32.76 1.66
C VAL A 4 28.54 32.15 0.28
N LYS A 5 28.45 30.82 0.14
CA LYS A 5 28.72 30.13 -1.14
C LYS A 5 27.46 30.05 -2.01
N SER A 6 26.29 29.96 -1.40
CA SER A 6 25.03 29.91 -2.12
C SER A 6 24.44 31.32 -2.33
N PRO A 7 24.15 31.76 -3.58
CA PRO A 7 23.53 33.05 -3.82
C PRO A 7 22.13 33.12 -3.20
N ARG A 8 21.79 34.28 -2.62
CA ARG A 8 20.47 34.58 -2.07
C ARG A 8 19.57 35.20 -3.13
N CYS A 9 18.26 35.12 -2.90
CA CYS A 9 17.26 35.77 -3.73
C CYS A 9 17.53 37.28 -3.80
N LYS A 10 17.48 37.87 -5.00
CA LYS A 10 17.65 39.32 -5.21
C LYS A 10 16.47 40.17 -4.72
N GLN A 11 15.30 39.56 -4.49
CA GLN A 11 14.13 40.28 -3.97
C GLN A 11 14.45 40.90 -2.61
N PRO A 12 14.24 42.21 -2.42
CA PRO A 12 14.52 42.90 -1.16
C PRO A 12 13.85 42.20 0.04
N GLY A 13 14.61 41.99 1.11
CA GLY A 13 14.13 41.33 2.33
C GLY A 13 13.99 39.80 2.24
N CYS A 14 14.22 39.17 1.09
CA CYS A 14 14.15 37.72 0.97
C CYS A 14 15.45 37.04 1.44
N THR A 15 15.35 36.14 2.42
CA THR A 15 16.49 35.39 2.95
C THR A 15 16.67 34.00 2.31
N LEU A 16 15.76 33.62 1.41
CA LEU A 16 15.80 32.31 0.74
C LEU A 16 16.92 32.24 -0.30
N ARG A 17 17.41 31.04 -0.54
CA ARG A 17 18.42 30.74 -1.57
C ARG A 17 17.86 31.00 -2.98
N ALA A 18 18.67 31.60 -3.84
CA ALA A 18 18.39 31.69 -5.26
C ALA A 18 18.64 30.35 -5.96
N ALA A 19 17.64 29.90 -6.70
CA ALA A 19 17.73 28.71 -7.56
C ALA A 19 17.11 28.95 -8.95
N TRP A 20 16.37 30.04 -9.13
CA TRP A 20 15.60 30.36 -10.32
C TRP A 20 16.23 31.52 -11.09
N GLY A 21 16.20 31.44 -12.41
CA GLY A 21 16.81 32.42 -13.31
C GLY A 21 16.25 32.32 -14.73
N VAL A 22 16.85 33.05 -15.65
CA VAL A 22 16.46 33.07 -17.06
C VAL A 22 16.73 31.69 -17.69
N SER A 23 15.79 31.22 -18.52
CA SER A 23 15.93 29.94 -19.23
C SER A 23 17.21 29.91 -20.08
N GLY A 24 17.89 28.76 -20.11
CA GLY A 24 19.18 28.59 -20.81
C GLY A 24 20.41 29.11 -20.05
N THR A 25 20.24 29.83 -18.94
CA THR A 25 21.36 30.31 -18.10
C THR A 25 21.65 29.37 -16.93
N LYS A 26 22.85 29.47 -16.35
CA LYS A 26 23.22 28.78 -15.08
C LYS A 26 23.13 29.70 -13.86
N THR A 27 22.73 30.96 -14.07
CA THR A 27 22.73 32.02 -13.06
C THR A 27 21.39 32.06 -12.37
N ALA A 28 21.38 31.77 -11.07
CA ALA A 28 20.18 31.88 -10.26
C ALA A 28 20.15 33.24 -9.57
N GLU A 29 19.01 33.91 -9.67
CA GLU A 29 18.80 35.26 -9.15
C GLU A 29 17.67 35.31 -8.13
N MET A 30 16.66 34.45 -8.30
CA MET A 30 15.46 34.45 -7.48
C MET A 30 15.28 33.11 -6.76
N CYS A 31 14.59 33.14 -5.62
CA CYS A 31 14.10 31.92 -4.98
C CYS A 31 12.93 31.34 -5.79
N ALA A 32 12.47 30.14 -5.44
CA ALA A 32 11.40 29.48 -6.20
C ALA A 32 10.08 30.26 -6.23
N LYS A 33 9.75 31.00 -5.17
CA LYS A 33 8.54 31.83 -5.12
C LYS A 33 8.66 33.02 -6.08
N HIS A 34 9.63 33.91 -5.85
CA HIS A 34 9.82 35.11 -6.66
C HIS A 34 10.23 34.80 -8.10
N GLY A 35 10.89 33.66 -8.34
CA GLY A 35 11.20 33.19 -9.68
C GLY A 35 9.94 32.87 -10.48
N LYS A 36 8.96 32.18 -9.89
CA LYS A 36 7.67 31.92 -10.56
C LYS A 36 6.92 33.20 -10.89
N GLU A 37 6.88 34.14 -9.94
CA GLU A 37 6.25 35.46 -10.13
C GLU A 37 6.91 36.24 -11.29
N ALA A 38 8.23 36.07 -11.46
CA ALA A 38 9.00 36.68 -12.55
C ALA A 38 9.10 35.81 -13.82
N ASN A 39 8.28 34.76 -13.97
CA ASN A 39 8.31 33.82 -15.10
C ASN A 39 9.70 33.19 -15.37
N MET A 40 10.52 33.05 -14.32
CA MET A 40 11.82 32.38 -14.37
C MET A 40 11.66 30.86 -14.22
N VAL A 41 12.75 30.13 -14.44
CA VAL A 41 12.82 28.67 -14.32
C VAL A 41 13.90 28.27 -13.33
N ASP A 42 13.78 27.10 -12.71
CA ASP A 42 14.88 26.51 -11.92
C ASP A 42 16.09 26.25 -12.83
N VAL A 43 17.22 26.88 -12.54
CA VAL A 43 18.49 26.77 -13.31
C VAL A 43 19.57 26.00 -12.56
N LYS A 44 19.28 25.53 -11.33
CA LYS A 44 20.22 24.76 -10.51
C LYS A 44 19.91 23.27 -10.55
N SER A 45 18.64 22.91 -10.67
CA SER A 45 18.24 21.52 -10.88
C SER A 45 18.60 21.07 -12.29
N PRO A 46 19.12 19.84 -12.47
CA PRO A 46 19.41 19.30 -13.80
C PRO A 46 18.12 19.21 -14.62
N ARG A 47 18.20 19.55 -15.92
CA ARG A 47 17.09 19.42 -16.86
C ARG A 47 17.15 18.10 -17.60
N CYS A 48 16.00 17.66 -18.08
CA CYS A 48 15.88 16.54 -19.00
C CYS A 48 16.75 16.76 -20.24
N LYS A 49 17.53 15.76 -20.64
CA LYS A 49 18.38 15.78 -21.84
C LYS A 49 17.58 15.62 -23.14
N HIS A 50 16.33 15.16 -23.07
CA HIS A 50 15.46 15.07 -24.25
C HIS A 50 15.32 16.44 -24.95
N PRO A 51 15.56 16.53 -26.28
CA PRO A 51 15.44 17.78 -27.03
C PRO A 51 14.11 18.50 -26.77
N GLY A 52 14.17 19.81 -26.50
CA GLY A 52 12.98 20.63 -26.26
C GLY A 52 12.28 20.44 -24.90
N CYS A 53 12.74 19.52 -24.05
CA CYS A 53 12.13 19.31 -22.73
C CYS A 53 12.68 20.28 -21.68
N THR A 54 11.79 21.03 -21.02
CA THR A 54 12.17 21.99 -19.97
C THR A 54 12.03 21.44 -18.55
N LEU A 55 11.45 20.24 -18.41
CA LEU A 55 11.21 19.58 -17.13
C LEU A 55 12.51 19.16 -16.44
N SER A 56 12.48 19.14 -15.11
CA SER A 56 13.61 18.67 -14.30
C SER A 56 13.89 17.19 -14.53
N ALA A 57 15.17 16.85 -14.56
CA ALA A 57 15.63 15.47 -14.60
C ALA A 57 15.57 14.85 -13.20
N THR A 58 14.81 13.77 -13.08
CA THR A 58 14.72 12.95 -11.86
C THR A 58 15.00 11.47 -12.13
N TRP A 59 15.07 11.07 -13.40
CA TRP A 59 15.23 9.68 -13.85
C TRP A 59 16.60 9.47 -14.48
N GLY A 60 17.18 8.29 -14.24
CA GLY A 60 18.51 7.92 -14.72
C GLY A 60 18.71 6.41 -14.72
N VAL A 61 19.94 5.99 -15.02
CA VAL A 61 20.31 4.56 -15.05
C VAL A 61 20.22 3.98 -13.63
N ALA A 62 19.65 2.77 -13.52
CA ALA A 62 19.52 2.06 -12.26
C ALA A 62 20.87 1.91 -11.54
N GLY A 63 20.87 2.10 -10.22
CA GLY A 63 22.10 2.06 -9.40
C GLY A 63 22.92 3.35 -9.40
N THR A 64 22.59 4.34 -10.23
CA THR A 64 23.29 5.65 -10.26
C THR A 64 22.53 6.70 -9.44
N LYS A 65 23.22 7.80 -9.08
CA LYS A 65 22.59 8.99 -8.46
C LYS A 65 22.35 10.13 -9.46
N THR A 66 22.68 9.89 -10.72
CA THR A 66 22.69 10.88 -11.79
C THR A 66 21.37 10.82 -12.54
N ALA A 67 20.60 11.91 -12.48
CA ALA A 67 19.37 12.04 -13.24
C ALA A 67 19.66 12.75 -14.57
N GLU A 68 19.14 12.19 -15.66
CA GLU A 68 19.35 12.67 -17.02
C GLU A 68 18.04 13.00 -17.73
N MET A 69 16.95 12.33 -17.37
CA MET A 69 15.65 12.49 -18.02
C MET A 69 14.58 12.89 -17.00
N CYS A 70 13.53 13.54 -17.47
CA CYS A 70 12.31 13.71 -16.67
C CYS A 70 11.55 12.38 -16.57
N ALA A 71 10.51 12.32 -15.74
CA ALA A 71 9.75 11.09 -15.54
C ALA A 71 9.12 10.49 -16.81
N LYS A 72 8.69 11.33 -17.76
CA LYS A 72 8.12 10.86 -19.03
C LYS A 72 9.20 10.21 -19.92
N HIS A 73 10.20 10.98 -20.31
CA HIS A 73 11.27 10.49 -21.20
C HIS A 73 12.15 9.43 -20.53
N GLY A 74 12.23 9.42 -19.20
CA GLY A 74 12.89 8.36 -18.44
C GLY A 74 12.19 7.01 -18.63
N LYS A 75 10.84 6.96 -18.56
CA LYS A 75 10.09 5.73 -18.82
C LYS A 75 10.29 5.23 -20.25
N GLU A 76 10.22 6.14 -21.22
CA GLU A 76 10.44 5.83 -22.65
C GLU A 76 11.85 5.25 -22.90
N ALA A 77 12.84 5.71 -22.11
CA ALA A 77 14.22 5.22 -22.15
C ALA A 77 14.52 4.07 -21.17
N ASN A 78 13.51 3.42 -20.58
CA ASN A 78 13.66 2.35 -19.59
C ASN A 78 14.56 2.71 -18.39
N MET A 79 14.54 3.98 -17.97
CA MET A 79 15.25 4.49 -16.80
C MET A 79 14.40 4.37 -15.53
N VAL A 80 15.01 4.64 -14.37
CA VAL A 80 14.32 4.64 -13.07
C VAL A 80 14.45 5.98 -12.37
N ASP A 81 13.53 6.29 -11.45
CA ASP A 81 13.71 7.42 -10.52
C ASP A 81 14.91 7.17 -9.59
N VAL A 82 15.91 8.05 -9.68
CA VAL A 82 17.17 8.02 -8.94
C VAL A 82 17.30 9.15 -7.91
N LYS A 83 16.28 10.02 -7.80
CA LYS A 83 16.28 11.17 -6.88
C LYS A 83 15.36 10.97 -5.71
N SER A 84 14.21 10.36 -5.92
CA SER A 84 13.25 10.14 -4.85
C SER A 84 13.79 9.09 -3.87
N PRO A 85 13.74 9.33 -2.55
CA PRO A 85 14.21 8.37 -1.57
C PRO A 85 13.37 7.10 -1.66
N ARG A 86 14.01 5.94 -1.52
CA ARG A 86 13.35 4.65 -1.46
C ARG A 86 13.34 4.11 -0.04
N CYS A 87 12.41 3.20 0.24
CA CYS A 87 12.44 2.43 1.46
C CYS A 87 13.80 1.76 1.62
N LYS A 88 14.39 1.88 2.81
CA LYS A 88 15.68 1.23 3.13
C LYS A 88 15.57 -0.27 3.37
N GLU A 89 14.35 -0.78 3.57
CA GLU A 89 14.10 -2.19 3.84
C GLU A 89 14.53 -3.04 2.63
N ALA A 90 15.24 -4.13 2.89
CA ALA A 90 15.74 -4.99 1.84
C ALA A 90 14.57 -5.55 1.02
N GLY A 91 14.61 -5.35 -0.29
CA GLY A 91 13.55 -5.79 -1.18
C GLY A 91 12.25 -4.96 -1.15
N CYS A 92 12.26 -3.74 -0.61
CA CYS A 92 11.14 -2.81 -0.72
C CYS A 92 11.45 -1.67 -1.70
N ASP A 93 10.82 -1.70 -2.89
CA ASP A 93 11.04 -0.69 -3.93
C ASP A 93 10.15 0.55 -3.81
N THR A 94 9.43 0.70 -2.69
CA THR A 94 8.53 1.83 -2.46
C THR A 94 9.28 3.15 -2.46
N ILE A 95 8.89 4.04 -3.37
CA ILE A 95 9.34 5.44 -3.38
C ILE A 95 8.65 6.20 -2.25
N LEU A 96 9.42 6.97 -1.49
CA LEU A 96 8.97 7.71 -0.32
C LEU A 96 8.90 9.20 -0.62
N GLY A 97 7.91 9.88 -0.06
CA GLY A 97 7.99 11.32 0.13
C GLY A 97 9.03 11.66 1.20
N SER A 98 9.72 12.80 1.06
CA SER A 98 10.76 13.22 2.00
C SER A 98 10.28 13.31 3.45
N SER A 99 9.02 13.70 3.67
CA SER A 99 8.39 13.74 5.00
C SER A 99 8.21 12.35 5.60
N ILE A 100 7.79 11.36 4.81
CA ILE A 100 7.63 9.96 5.21
C ILE A 100 8.98 9.33 5.51
N ALA A 101 9.97 9.53 4.63
CA ALA A 101 11.34 9.06 4.86
C ALA A 101 11.92 9.62 6.16
N LYS A 102 11.68 10.91 6.47
CA LYS A 102 12.10 11.50 7.74
C LYS A 102 11.34 10.93 8.94
N LYS A 103 10.01 10.83 8.84
CA LYS A 103 9.13 10.38 9.94
C LYS A 103 9.41 8.94 10.36
N TYR A 104 9.69 8.06 9.40
CA TYR A 104 9.85 6.63 9.64
C TYR A 104 11.28 6.13 9.40
N GLY A 105 12.28 7.01 9.56
CA GLY A 105 13.70 6.63 9.56
C GLY A 105 14.18 5.94 8.27
N GLY A 106 13.68 6.39 7.12
CA GLY A 106 14.01 5.89 5.79
C GLY A 106 13.16 4.70 5.33
N MET A 107 12.14 4.29 6.09
CA MET A 107 11.23 3.20 5.71
C MET A 107 9.89 3.74 5.19
N CYS A 108 9.21 2.96 4.34
CA CYS A 108 7.79 3.16 4.12
C CYS A 108 7.03 2.81 5.41
N PHE A 109 5.81 3.34 5.57
CA PHE A 109 5.05 3.10 6.78
C PHE A 109 4.79 1.61 7.05
N ARG A 110 4.57 0.82 5.99
CA ARG A 110 4.38 -0.63 6.08
C ARG A 110 5.62 -1.34 6.64
N CYS A 111 6.81 -1.08 6.08
CA CYS A 111 8.06 -1.67 6.59
C CYS A 111 8.38 -1.16 8.01
N TYR A 112 8.12 0.12 8.29
CA TYR A 112 8.24 0.66 9.64
C TYR A 112 7.36 -0.09 10.63
N TYR A 113 6.10 -0.35 10.27
CA TYR A 113 5.16 -1.10 11.09
C TYR A 113 5.66 -2.50 11.46
N PHE A 114 6.12 -3.29 10.49
CA PHE A 114 6.58 -4.65 10.76
C PHE A 114 7.87 -4.71 11.57
N ASN A 115 8.75 -3.72 11.40
CA ASN A 115 9.98 -3.63 12.18
C ASN A 115 9.78 -3.03 13.58
N ASN A 116 8.63 -2.38 13.84
CA ASN A 116 8.38 -1.65 15.08
C ASN A 116 6.92 -1.89 15.57
N PRO A 117 6.52 -3.15 15.81
CA PRO A 117 5.12 -3.47 16.12
C PRO A 117 4.60 -2.81 17.41
N ASP A 118 5.50 -2.53 18.35
CA ASP A 118 5.16 -1.95 19.64
C ASP A 118 5.01 -0.42 19.60
N GLU A 119 5.36 0.26 18.51
CA GLU A 119 5.21 1.71 18.41
C GLU A 119 3.74 2.14 18.47
N PRO A 120 3.36 3.24 19.15
CA PRO A 120 1.96 3.65 19.30
C PRO A 120 1.22 3.80 17.97
N VAL A 121 1.89 4.35 16.95
CA VAL A 121 1.33 4.50 15.59
C VAL A 121 1.07 3.14 14.92
N CYS A 122 1.87 2.13 15.26
CA CYS A 122 1.77 0.78 14.73
C CYS A 122 0.72 -0.05 15.48
N ARG A 123 0.53 0.19 16.78
CA ARG A 123 -0.58 -0.40 17.55
C ARG A 123 -1.94 0.06 17.06
N ALA A 124 -2.05 1.32 16.61
CA ALA A 124 -3.27 1.87 16.03
C ALA A 124 -3.53 1.40 14.59
N TYR A 125 -2.48 1.06 13.84
CA TYR A 125 -2.57 0.63 12.45
C TYR A 125 -3.11 -0.81 12.31
N LYS A 126 -3.97 -1.02 11.30
CA LYS A 126 -4.62 -2.31 11.00
C LYS A 126 -5.31 -2.94 12.22
N SER A 127 -5.83 -2.11 13.13
CA SER A 127 -6.38 -2.60 14.41
C SER A 127 -7.62 -3.48 14.25
N LYS A 128 -8.43 -3.28 13.19
CA LYS A 128 -9.56 -4.16 12.87
C LYS A 128 -9.11 -5.50 12.30
N GLU A 129 -8.17 -5.46 11.36
CA GLU A 129 -7.55 -6.65 10.76
C GLU A 129 -6.89 -7.54 11.82
N LYS A 130 -6.12 -6.97 12.74
CA LYS A 130 -5.56 -7.71 13.89
C LYS A 130 -6.62 -8.48 14.66
N ARG A 131 -7.80 -7.89 14.86
CA ARG A 131 -8.90 -8.54 15.58
C ARG A 131 -9.48 -9.73 14.81
N VAL A 132 -9.54 -9.63 13.48
CA VAL A 132 -9.93 -10.75 12.60
C VAL A 132 -8.90 -11.87 12.68
N VAL A 133 -7.61 -11.53 12.63
CA VAL A 133 -6.51 -12.50 12.78
C VAL A 133 -6.55 -13.18 14.16
N GLU A 134 -6.84 -12.44 15.24
CA GLU A 134 -7.01 -13.01 16.58
C GLU A 134 -8.16 -14.03 16.65
N VAL A 135 -9.28 -13.78 15.94
CA VAL A 135 -10.39 -14.74 15.84
C VAL A 135 -9.95 -16.01 15.11
N LEU A 136 -9.22 -15.86 13.99
CA LEU A 136 -8.75 -16.99 13.19
C LEU A 136 -7.67 -17.81 13.92
N ALA A 137 -6.83 -17.16 14.72
CA ALA A 137 -5.76 -17.82 15.48
C ALA A 137 -6.28 -18.78 16.57
N VAL A 138 -7.53 -18.60 17.02
CA VAL A 138 -8.17 -19.45 18.03
C VAL A 138 -9.31 -20.29 17.47
N ALA A 139 -9.63 -20.12 16.18
CA ALA A 139 -10.68 -20.88 15.52
C ALA A 139 -10.19 -22.27 15.15
N ASP A 140 -11.03 -23.28 15.38
CA ASP A 140 -10.87 -24.58 14.76
C ASP A 140 -11.47 -24.53 13.35
N LEU A 141 -10.61 -24.54 12.34
CA LEU A 141 -11.00 -24.52 10.93
C LEU A 141 -11.09 -25.94 10.33
N GLY A 142 -10.97 -27.01 11.14
CA GLY A 142 -11.01 -28.38 10.65
C GLY A 142 -9.84 -28.74 9.74
N LEU A 143 -8.67 -28.13 9.96
CA LEU A 143 -7.52 -28.29 9.08
C LEU A 143 -6.89 -29.70 9.21
N PRO A 144 -6.56 -30.36 8.08
CA PRO A 144 -5.75 -31.57 8.09
C PRO A 144 -4.39 -31.39 8.76
N ASP A 145 -3.84 -32.48 9.30
CA ASP A 145 -2.51 -32.49 9.91
C ASP A 145 -1.43 -31.92 8.96
N GLY A 146 -0.61 -31.02 9.50
CA GLY A 146 0.47 -30.37 8.75
C GLY A 146 0.05 -29.16 7.91
N ILE A 147 -1.24 -28.82 7.88
CA ILE A 147 -1.73 -27.59 7.26
C ILE A 147 -1.86 -26.50 8.33
N SER A 148 -1.35 -25.31 8.06
CA SER A 148 -1.46 -24.18 8.97
C SER A 148 -1.60 -22.88 8.20
N PRO A 149 -2.44 -21.95 8.68
CA PRO A 149 -2.61 -20.66 8.03
C PRO A 149 -1.33 -19.82 8.13
N VAL A 150 -1.03 -19.12 7.04
CA VAL A 150 0.01 -18.10 6.95
C VAL A 150 -0.63 -16.75 7.24
N LEU A 151 -0.30 -16.20 8.40
CA LEU A 151 -0.78 -14.89 8.86
C LEU A 151 0.35 -13.87 8.70
N ASP A 152 0.11 -12.75 8.02
CA ASP A 152 1.01 -11.58 7.96
C ASP A 152 2.48 -11.84 7.50
N LYS A 153 2.74 -12.98 6.86
CA LYS A 153 4.08 -13.41 6.40
C LYS A 153 4.20 -13.35 4.87
N VAL A 154 5.43 -13.22 4.39
CA VAL A 154 5.73 -13.37 2.94
C VAL A 154 5.52 -14.83 2.57
N VAL A 155 4.80 -15.07 1.48
CA VAL A 155 4.69 -16.41 0.91
C VAL A 155 6.08 -16.83 0.41
N GLY A 156 6.60 -17.95 0.92
CA GLY A 156 7.90 -18.48 0.49
C GLY A 156 7.81 -19.07 -0.92
N GLY A 157 8.82 -18.82 -1.76
CA GLY A 157 8.95 -19.46 -3.09
C GLY A 157 8.31 -18.73 -4.28
N GLY A 158 7.48 -17.70 -4.05
CA GLY A 158 6.91 -16.87 -5.11
C GLY A 158 7.86 -15.77 -5.60
N CYS A 159 7.75 -15.38 -6.88
CA CYS A 159 8.47 -14.22 -7.41
C CYS A 159 7.88 -12.90 -6.86
N SER A 160 6.62 -12.90 -6.42
CA SER A 160 5.99 -11.76 -5.78
C SER A 160 6.23 -11.77 -4.25
N ARG A 161 6.77 -10.68 -3.71
CA ARG A 161 7.04 -10.50 -2.26
C ARG A 161 5.75 -10.20 -1.47
N ARG A 162 4.63 -10.78 -1.87
CA ARG A 162 3.28 -10.44 -1.40
C ARG A 162 2.99 -11.09 -0.04
N ARG A 163 2.20 -10.40 0.76
CA ARG A 163 1.77 -10.79 2.11
C ARG A 163 0.25 -10.59 2.19
N PRO A 164 -0.56 -11.63 1.92
CA PRO A 164 -1.99 -11.60 2.24
C PRO A 164 -2.20 -11.49 3.76
N ASP A 165 -3.33 -10.87 4.17
CA ASP A 165 -3.63 -10.65 5.59
C ASP A 165 -3.85 -12.01 6.30
N PHE A 166 -4.48 -12.94 5.60
CA PHE A 166 -4.52 -14.37 5.92
C PHE A 166 -4.46 -15.18 4.62
N LEU A 167 -3.64 -16.23 4.60
CA LEU A 167 -3.59 -17.21 3.53
C LEU A 167 -3.61 -18.61 4.11
N LEU A 168 -4.35 -19.50 3.49
CA LEU A 168 -4.43 -20.90 3.85
C LEU A 168 -4.37 -21.74 2.58
N ASP A 169 -3.33 -22.57 2.49
CA ASP A 169 -3.16 -23.55 1.42
C ASP A 169 -3.70 -24.89 1.92
N VAL A 170 -4.82 -25.35 1.34
CA VAL A 170 -5.45 -26.63 1.69
C VAL A 170 -5.12 -27.74 0.69
N HIS A 171 -3.98 -27.64 -0.01
CA HIS A 171 -3.53 -28.49 -1.11
C HIS A 171 -4.37 -28.38 -2.39
N THR A 172 -5.69 -28.50 -2.31
CA THR A 172 -6.59 -28.44 -3.49
C THR A 172 -6.71 -27.03 -4.06
N HIS A 173 -6.75 -26.03 -3.19
CA HIS A 173 -6.86 -24.62 -3.54
C HIS A 173 -6.25 -23.74 -2.44
N THR A 174 -6.12 -22.44 -2.72
CA THR A 174 -5.71 -21.46 -1.72
C THR A 174 -6.88 -20.59 -1.31
N ILE A 175 -7.07 -20.42 -0.02
CA ILE A 175 -8.03 -19.48 0.56
C ILE A 175 -7.26 -18.25 1.02
N ILE A 176 -7.67 -17.08 0.55
CA ILE A 176 -7.12 -15.77 0.91
C ILE A 176 -8.23 -14.99 1.59
N LEU A 177 -7.96 -14.42 2.75
CA LEU A 177 -8.86 -13.47 3.40
C LEU A 177 -8.27 -12.06 3.33
N GLU A 178 -9.06 -11.13 2.82
CA GLU A 178 -8.75 -9.69 2.79
C GLU A 178 -9.71 -8.93 3.71
N VAL A 179 -9.16 -8.13 4.62
CA VAL A 179 -9.97 -7.28 5.51
C VAL A 179 -10.11 -5.89 4.91
N ASP A 180 -11.23 -5.63 4.25
CA ASP A 180 -11.48 -4.39 3.51
C ASP A 180 -12.10 -3.30 4.38
N GLU A 181 -11.25 -2.57 5.09
CA GLU A 181 -11.68 -1.37 5.80
C GLU A 181 -12.26 -0.33 4.81
N ASN A 182 -13.45 0.20 5.12
CA ASN A 182 -14.25 1.08 4.27
C ASN A 182 -14.58 0.51 2.87
N GLN A 183 -14.73 -0.82 2.76
CA GLN A 183 -15.11 -1.52 1.53
C GLN A 183 -14.16 -1.26 0.34
N HIS A 184 -12.90 -0.90 0.60
CA HIS A 184 -11.90 -0.64 -0.44
C HIS A 184 -12.34 0.43 -1.48
N ARG A 185 -13.20 1.39 -1.10
CA ARG A 185 -13.73 2.41 -2.04
C ARG A 185 -12.69 3.36 -2.64
N ALA A 186 -11.44 3.28 -2.17
CA ALA A 186 -10.32 4.05 -2.70
C ALA A 186 -9.44 3.18 -3.61
N TYR A 187 -9.71 3.23 -4.91
CA TYR A 187 -8.83 2.97 -6.08
C TYR A 187 -9.04 1.71 -6.95
N ASP A 188 -8.83 1.95 -8.25
CA ASP A 188 -8.86 1.18 -9.51
C ASP A 188 -8.89 -0.37 -9.48
N SER A 189 -10.01 -0.95 -9.91
CA SER A 189 -10.25 -2.40 -10.00
C SER A 189 -9.28 -3.16 -10.91
N THR A 190 -8.63 -2.45 -11.85
CA THR A 190 -7.70 -3.05 -12.82
C THR A 190 -6.36 -3.50 -12.22
N CYS A 191 -5.90 -2.84 -11.14
CA CYS A 191 -4.64 -3.18 -10.47
C CYS A 191 -4.80 -4.39 -9.52
N GLU A 192 -5.96 -4.52 -8.87
CA GLU A 192 -6.28 -5.66 -7.99
C GLU A 192 -6.41 -6.97 -8.76
N THR A 193 -7.05 -6.98 -9.94
CA THR A 193 -7.10 -8.19 -10.79
C THR A 193 -5.71 -8.63 -11.23
N LYS A 194 -4.84 -7.69 -11.62
CA LYS A 194 -3.44 -8.02 -11.96
C LYS A 194 -2.67 -8.56 -10.76
N ARG A 195 -2.86 -7.96 -9.58
CA ARG A 195 -2.27 -8.40 -8.30
C ARG A 195 -2.67 -9.83 -7.95
N LEU A 196 -3.93 -10.19 -8.16
CA LEU A 196 -4.47 -11.51 -7.86
C LEU A 196 -3.98 -12.58 -8.84
N MET A 197 -3.83 -12.21 -10.12
CA MET A 197 -3.25 -13.07 -11.15
C MET A 197 -1.75 -13.35 -10.90
N GLU A 198 -0.99 -12.36 -10.39
CA GLU A 198 0.40 -12.59 -9.95
C GLU A 198 0.47 -13.64 -8.82
N LEU A 199 -0.45 -13.58 -7.85
CA LEU A 199 -0.57 -14.58 -6.78
C LEU A 199 -0.97 -15.96 -7.30
N PHE A 200 -1.90 -16.03 -8.25
CA PHE A 200 -2.33 -17.28 -8.90
C PHE A 200 -1.16 -18.01 -9.57
N CYS A 201 -0.33 -17.29 -10.32
CA CYS A 201 0.87 -17.85 -10.93
C CYS A 201 1.88 -18.32 -9.87
N ASP A 202 2.11 -17.52 -8.82
CA ASP A 202 3.06 -17.86 -7.75
C ASP A 202 2.63 -19.07 -6.91
N LEU A 203 1.33 -19.34 -6.80
CA LEU A 203 0.76 -20.45 -6.01
C LEU A 203 0.60 -21.76 -6.81
N GLY A 204 1.20 -21.81 -8.01
CA GLY A 204 1.24 -23.00 -8.86
C GLY A 204 -0.03 -23.21 -9.68
N SER A 205 -0.77 -22.15 -10.01
CA SER A 205 -1.98 -22.19 -10.85
C SER A 205 -3.10 -23.07 -10.29
N ARG A 206 -3.16 -23.21 -8.96
CA ARG A 206 -4.28 -23.84 -8.27
C ARG A 206 -5.41 -22.83 -8.03
N PRO A 207 -6.68 -23.27 -7.98
CA PRO A 207 -7.80 -22.38 -7.72
C PRO A 207 -7.58 -21.49 -6.48
N ILE A 208 -8.06 -20.25 -6.56
CA ILE A 208 -8.00 -19.29 -5.45
C ILE A 208 -9.42 -18.90 -5.05
N VAL A 209 -9.68 -18.97 -3.75
CA VAL A 209 -10.88 -18.41 -3.13
C VAL A 209 -10.46 -17.18 -2.34
N VAL A 210 -11.00 -16.02 -2.69
CA VAL A 210 -10.78 -14.75 -1.97
C VAL A 210 -12.04 -14.42 -1.19
N VAL A 211 -11.95 -14.47 0.13
CA VAL A 211 -13.00 -14.02 1.05
C VAL A 211 -12.68 -12.58 1.44
N ARG A 212 -13.54 -11.63 1.05
CA ARG A 212 -13.39 -10.21 1.34
C ARG A 212 -14.32 -9.83 2.48
N PHE A 213 -13.76 -9.45 3.62
CA PHE A 213 -14.51 -9.19 4.84
C PHE A 213 -14.54 -7.71 5.19
N ASN A 214 -15.74 -7.13 5.28
CA ASN A 214 -15.91 -5.73 5.70
C ASN A 214 -16.30 -5.61 7.19
N PRO A 215 -15.41 -5.07 8.06
CA PRO A 215 -15.74 -4.80 9.46
C PRO A 215 -16.49 -3.46 9.68
N ASP A 216 -16.61 -2.64 8.65
CA ASP A 216 -17.20 -1.30 8.72
C ASP A 216 -18.69 -1.29 8.40
N LYS A 217 -19.32 -0.12 8.55
CA LYS A 217 -20.72 0.08 8.18
C LYS A 217 -20.96 -0.28 6.71
N TYR A 218 -22.15 -0.80 6.42
CA TYR A 218 -22.60 -1.05 5.05
C TYR A 218 -24.12 -0.84 4.94
N THR A 219 -24.61 -0.78 3.70
CA THR A 219 -26.03 -0.67 3.38
C THR A 219 -26.44 -1.87 2.52
N ALA A 220 -27.30 -2.73 3.04
CA ALA A 220 -27.79 -3.91 2.33
C ALA A 220 -28.64 -3.52 1.11
N ALA A 221 -28.91 -4.49 0.23
CA ALA A 221 -29.68 -4.30 -1.00
C ALA A 221 -31.10 -3.76 -0.76
N ASP A 222 -31.70 -4.11 0.38
CA ASP A 222 -33.02 -3.63 0.84
C ASP A 222 -32.98 -2.19 1.40
N GLY A 223 -31.80 -1.57 1.47
CA GLY A 223 -31.59 -0.25 2.06
C GLY A 223 -31.34 -0.25 3.57
N THR A 224 -31.34 -1.41 4.23
CA THR A 224 -31.05 -1.55 5.65
C THR A 224 -29.61 -1.14 5.93
N LYS A 225 -29.42 -0.28 6.95
CA LYS A 225 -28.11 0.24 7.34
C LYS A 225 -27.55 -0.55 8.51
N HIS A 226 -26.39 -1.16 8.31
CA HIS A 226 -25.67 -1.88 9.35
C HIS A 226 -24.53 -1.04 9.90
N ALA A 227 -24.42 -0.98 11.23
CA ALA A 227 -23.37 -0.24 11.91
C ALA A 227 -21.99 -0.92 11.76
N ALA A 228 -20.91 -0.18 12.02
CA ALA A 228 -19.57 -0.77 12.07
C ALA A 228 -19.40 -1.65 13.33
N CYS A 229 -18.57 -2.70 13.23
CA CYS A 229 -18.22 -3.56 14.37
C CYS A 229 -17.42 -2.81 15.45
N PHE A 230 -16.63 -1.83 15.02
CA PHE A 230 -15.65 -1.14 15.85
C PHE A 230 -15.96 0.34 16.01
N GLN A 231 -15.70 0.86 17.20
CA GLN A 231 -15.64 2.29 17.46
C GLN A 231 -14.17 2.73 17.54
N ILE A 232 -13.82 3.81 16.86
CA ILE A 232 -12.46 4.36 16.89
C ILE A 232 -12.33 5.26 18.12
N ASN A 233 -11.38 4.96 18.99
CA ASN A 233 -10.95 5.90 20.02
C ASN A 233 -10.19 7.05 19.35
N ARG A 234 -10.82 8.22 19.16
CA ARG A 234 -10.24 9.36 18.44
C ARG A 234 -8.95 9.92 19.06
N LYS A 235 -8.69 9.67 20.36
CA LYS A 235 -7.44 10.10 21.02
C LYS A 235 -6.28 9.16 20.74
N LEU A 236 -6.55 7.86 20.64
CA LEU A 236 -5.53 6.81 20.48
C LEU A 236 -5.41 6.26 19.05
N GLY A 237 -6.40 6.52 18.19
CA GLY A 237 -6.49 5.97 16.84
C GLY A 237 -6.77 4.45 16.79
N VAL A 238 -7.07 3.84 17.93
CA VAL A 238 -7.28 2.38 18.06
C VAL A 238 -8.76 2.04 17.92
N ALA A 239 -9.06 1.01 17.12
CA ALA A 239 -10.37 0.39 17.06
C ALA A 239 -10.64 -0.42 18.34
N LYS A 240 -11.71 -0.09 19.06
CA LYS A 240 -12.26 -0.92 20.13
C LYS A 240 -13.54 -1.55 19.63
N ALA A 241 -13.78 -2.83 19.94
CA ALA A 241 -15.07 -3.45 19.69
C ALA A 241 -16.14 -2.64 20.43
N GLY A 242 -16.90 -1.85 19.66
CA GLY A 242 -17.91 -0.91 20.18
C GLY A 242 -19.32 -1.39 19.90
N ASN A 243 -19.48 -2.34 18.96
CA ASN A 243 -20.71 -3.06 18.68
C ASN A 243 -20.42 -4.57 18.75
N THR A 244 -20.31 -5.09 19.97
CA THR A 244 -19.97 -6.50 20.23
C THR A 244 -20.94 -7.49 19.56
N PRO A 245 -22.27 -7.27 19.55
CA PRO A 245 -23.18 -8.18 18.84
C PRO A 245 -22.90 -8.29 17.34
N GLU A 246 -22.72 -7.15 16.65
CA GLU A 246 -22.39 -7.13 15.23
C GLU A 246 -21.06 -7.82 14.96
N TRP A 247 -20.05 -7.54 15.78
CA TRP A 247 -18.75 -8.18 15.67
C TRP A 247 -18.85 -9.71 15.81
N ILE A 248 -19.60 -10.21 16.80
CA ILE A 248 -19.81 -11.65 16.99
C ILE A 248 -20.53 -12.26 15.79
N HIS A 249 -21.59 -11.62 15.30
CA HIS A 249 -22.35 -12.11 14.15
C HIS A 249 -21.46 -12.22 12.90
N ARG A 250 -20.77 -11.14 12.54
CA ARG A 250 -19.90 -11.13 11.35
C ARG A 250 -18.72 -12.08 11.47
N SER A 251 -18.12 -12.19 12.65
CA SER A 251 -17.01 -13.12 12.89
C SER A 251 -17.45 -14.57 12.76
N LYS A 252 -18.63 -14.92 13.29
CA LYS A 252 -19.18 -16.27 13.15
C LYS A 252 -19.44 -16.62 11.69
N TYR A 253 -20.10 -15.72 10.97
CA TYR A 253 -20.36 -15.93 9.54
C TYR A 253 -19.07 -16.07 8.73
N LEU A 254 -18.06 -15.22 9.01
CA LEU A 254 -16.75 -15.37 8.39
C LEU A 254 -16.15 -16.76 8.64
N LEU A 255 -16.15 -17.25 9.88
CA LEU A 255 -15.64 -18.58 10.21
C LEU A 255 -16.43 -19.68 9.50
N GLU A 256 -17.76 -19.59 9.47
CA GLU A 256 -18.62 -20.54 8.74
C GLU A 256 -18.25 -20.62 7.26
N ARG A 257 -18.01 -19.47 6.61
CA ARG A 257 -17.57 -19.42 5.20
C ARG A 257 -16.17 -19.97 5.01
N MET A 258 -15.24 -19.67 5.91
CA MET A 258 -13.88 -20.21 5.87
C MET A 258 -13.89 -21.74 6.02
N CYS A 259 -14.61 -22.28 7.01
CA CYS A 259 -14.75 -23.73 7.21
C CYS A 259 -15.41 -24.39 6.00
N HIS A 260 -16.45 -23.77 5.43
CA HIS A 260 -17.10 -24.30 4.23
C HIS A 260 -16.12 -24.51 3.08
N TYR A 261 -15.24 -23.54 2.77
CA TYR A 261 -14.27 -23.72 1.69
C TYR A 261 -13.20 -24.77 2.01
N VAL A 262 -12.79 -24.89 3.27
CA VAL A 262 -11.89 -25.96 3.71
C VAL A 262 -12.54 -27.33 3.52
N GLU A 263 -13.75 -27.50 4.04
CA GLU A 263 -14.51 -28.76 3.99
C GLU A 263 -14.87 -29.15 2.56
N ASP A 264 -15.30 -28.20 1.74
CA ASP A 264 -15.60 -28.44 0.31
C ASP A 264 -14.34 -28.91 -0.43
N GLY A 265 -13.20 -28.28 -0.15
CA GLY A 265 -11.90 -28.68 -0.66
C GLY A 265 -11.50 -30.11 -0.30
N ILE A 266 -11.78 -30.53 0.94
CA ILE A 266 -11.48 -31.88 1.46
C ILE A 266 -12.42 -32.93 0.86
N ASN A 267 -13.72 -32.63 0.79
CA ASN A 267 -14.74 -33.60 0.44
C ASN A 267 -15.00 -33.72 -1.06
N ASN A 268 -14.89 -32.61 -1.79
CA ASN A 268 -15.28 -32.51 -3.21
C ASN A 268 -14.11 -32.20 -4.14
N GLY A 269 -12.93 -31.85 -3.60
CA GLY A 269 -11.73 -31.56 -4.38
C GLY A 269 -11.56 -30.07 -4.71
N ALA A 270 -10.84 -29.76 -5.78
CA ALA A 270 -10.55 -28.37 -6.13
C ALA A 270 -11.81 -27.66 -6.68
N PRO A 271 -12.04 -26.37 -6.35
CA PRO A 271 -13.13 -25.58 -6.93
C PRO A 271 -13.08 -25.55 -8.46
N ASP A 272 -14.24 -25.60 -9.11
CA ASP A 272 -14.35 -25.55 -10.58
C ASP A 272 -13.84 -24.23 -11.18
N LYS A 273 -13.96 -23.14 -10.42
CA LYS A 273 -13.48 -21.81 -10.84
C LYS A 273 -12.05 -21.62 -10.39
N GLU A 274 -11.18 -21.23 -11.33
CA GLU A 274 -9.80 -20.81 -11.02
C GLU A 274 -9.75 -19.65 -10.02
N LEU A 275 -10.76 -18.78 -10.05
CA LEU A 275 -10.91 -17.69 -9.11
C LEU A 275 -12.36 -17.55 -8.63
N THR A 276 -12.54 -17.60 -7.32
CA THR A 276 -13.78 -17.27 -6.62
C THR A 276 -13.53 -16.06 -5.72
N VAL A 277 -14.40 -15.05 -5.79
CA VAL A 277 -14.35 -13.89 -4.89
C VAL A 277 -15.69 -13.78 -4.19
N GLU A 278 -15.70 -13.92 -2.88
CA GLU A 278 -16.87 -13.77 -2.03
C GLU A 278 -16.73 -12.50 -1.19
N HIS A 279 -17.72 -11.62 -1.28
CA HIS A 279 -17.77 -10.42 -0.45
C HIS A 279 -18.67 -10.71 0.75
N LEU A 280 -18.27 -10.28 1.95
CA LEU A 280 -19.03 -10.42 3.19
C LEU A 280 -19.31 -9.02 3.77
N PHE A 281 -20.59 -8.69 3.96
CA PHE A 281 -21.06 -7.44 4.57
C PHE A 281 -20.73 -6.16 3.78
N PHE A 282 -20.94 -6.18 2.46
CA PHE A 282 -20.70 -5.03 1.56
C PHE A 282 -21.99 -4.33 1.16
N ASP A 283 -21.87 -3.10 0.63
CA ASP A 283 -23.03 -2.40 0.11
C ASP A 283 -23.68 -3.15 -1.05
N GLY A 284 -25.02 -3.17 -1.06
CA GLY A 284 -25.81 -3.77 -2.13
C GLY A 284 -25.87 -5.30 -2.10
N MET A 285 -25.38 -5.93 -1.03
CA MET A 285 -25.56 -7.37 -0.80
C MET A 285 -26.84 -7.65 -0.01
N GLU A 286 -27.38 -8.84 -0.22
CA GLU A 286 -28.49 -9.39 0.56
C GLU A 286 -28.14 -9.56 2.05
#